data_AF-A0A9Y4JVB2-F1
#
_entry.id   AF-A0A9Y4JVB2-F1
#
_cell.length_a   1.000
_cell.length_b   1.000
_cell.length_c   1.000
_cell.angle_alpha   90.00
_cell.angle_beta   90.00
_cell.angle_gamma   90.00
#
_symmetry.space_group_name_H-M   'P 1'
#
loop_
_entity.id
_entity.type
_entity.pdbx_description
1 polymer ?
#
loop_
_entity_poly.entity_id
_entity_poly.type
_entity_poly.pdbx_seq_one_letter_code
_entity_poly.pdbx_strand_id
1 'polypeptide(L)'
;MRNVAQAAASEGMMASSATRCSSRWITVAVSAGRRRAAGATVSSGHGGLRSFSTLGGENLWRGGSAVCGGAGKAVTLRGLSGLRSPHAVYTLSFHTSAAASSKQDFYQVLGVPRTATQKEIKKAYYQMAKKYHPDTNKDDPQAKEKFAQLAEAYEVLSDEVKRNQYDTYGSAGFNAGQAGGGQQYWSGQASSVDPEELFRKIFGEFSGGRGFGDFNAIFDQPQEYFMELTFTQAAKGVNKEISINMEAGCQRCDGKGHEPGTKVEHCHYCNGSGMETINTGPFVMRSTCRRCGGKGTVISTPCKSCRGTGQTKQRKTVMVPVPAGVEDGQTVRMPVGKKEIFITFRVQKSPVFRRDGADIHSDVYVSVAQAILGGTARAQGLYEALNLSIPAGIQADQRIRLTGKGIARVSGYGFGDHYVHFKIKVPKTLTDRQRALLMTYAEDETEVEGTVNGVTSTATGKRSSWN
;
A
#
# COMPACT_ATOMS: atom_id res chain seq x y z
N MET A 1 7.03 -28.61 44.16
CA MET A 1 8.49 -28.39 44.01
C MET A 1 8.64 -27.55 42.74
N ARG A 2 8.74 -26.22 42.75
CA ARG A 2 9.79 -25.32 43.30
C ARG A 2 11.20 -25.63 42.77
N ASN A 3 11.67 -24.81 41.81
CA ASN A 3 12.90 -23.99 41.78
C ASN A 3 13.03 -23.41 40.35
N VAL A 4 13.13 -22.10 40.06
CA VAL A 4 13.93 -20.97 40.57
C VAL A 4 15.28 -20.82 39.85
N ALA A 5 15.31 -19.79 39.00
CA ALA A 5 16.38 -18.92 38.50
C ALA A 5 17.87 -19.23 38.74
N GLN A 6 18.70 -18.88 37.74
CA GLN A 6 19.84 -17.98 37.96
C GLN A 6 20.28 -17.23 36.68
N ALA A 7 20.98 -16.11 36.87
CA ALA A 7 21.46 -15.21 35.83
C ALA A 7 22.98 -15.05 35.90
N ALA A 8 23.61 -14.57 34.82
CA ALA A 8 24.98 -14.08 34.84
C ALA A 8 25.16 -12.96 33.80
N ALA A 9 25.79 -11.86 34.23
CA ALA A 9 26.25 -10.77 33.39
C ALA A 9 27.77 -10.62 33.57
N SER A 10 28.47 -10.07 32.57
CA SER A 10 29.88 -9.69 32.71
C SER A 10 30.23 -8.55 31.76
N GLU A 11 30.59 -7.41 32.34
CA GLU A 11 31.16 -6.25 31.64
C GLU A 11 32.66 -6.46 31.34
N GLY A 12 33.20 -5.68 30.39
CA GLY A 12 34.63 -5.63 30.08
C GLY A 12 35.04 -4.26 29.53
N MET A 13 35.78 -3.50 30.34
CA MET A 13 36.33 -2.17 30.01
C MET A 13 37.77 -2.25 29.48
N MET A 14 38.33 -1.07 29.10
CA MET A 14 39.74 -0.75 28.76
C MET A 14 40.13 -0.88 27.27
N ALA A 15 41.01 -0.05 26.69
CA ALA A 15 41.52 1.29 27.09
C ALA A 15 42.13 1.99 25.84
N SER A 16 42.38 3.30 25.92
CA SER A 16 42.95 4.11 24.84
C SER A 16 44.49 4.11 24.82
N SER A 17 45.09 4.26 23.64
CA SER A 17 46.51 4.67 23.49
C SER A 17 46.74 5.43 22.18
N ALA A 18 47.53 6.52 22.22
CA ALA A 18 47.78 7.41 21.09
C ALA A 18 49.28 7.43 20.71
N THR A 19 49.60 7.68 19.43
CA THR A 19 50.99 7.90 18.96
C THR A 19 51.05 8.93 17.82
N ARG A 20 52.21 9.59 17.63
CA ARG A 20 52.37 10.85 16.88
C ARG A 20 53.04 10.70 15.49
N CYS A 21 52.48 11.44 14.53
CA CYS A 21 53.10 12.37 13.55
C CYS A 21 54.48 12.10 12.90
N SER A 22 54.54 12.20 11.56
CA SER A 22 55.63 12.86 10.80
C SER A 22 55.26 13.00 9.30
N SER A 23 55.43 14.18 8.71
CA SER A 23 55.37 14.38 7.24
C SER A 23 56.43 15.38 6.75
N ARG A 24 56.99 15.12 5.56
CA ARG A 24 58.00 15.96 4.89
C ARG A 24 57.39 16.71 3.71
N TRP A 25 57.93 17.89 3.43
CA TRP A 25 57.46 18.83 2.40
C TRP A 25 58.30 18.76 1.11
N ILE A 26 57.64 18.87 -0.05
CA ILE A 26 58.26 19.24 -1.33
C ILE A 26 57.32 20.23 -2.04
N THR A 27 57.88 21.30 -2.59
CA THR A 27 57.14 22.41 -3.23
C THR A 27 57.41 22.41 -4.74
N VAL A 28 56.37 22.55 -5.56
CA VAL A 28 56.48 22.81 -7.01
C VAL A 28 55.49 23.91 -7.40
N ALA A 29 55.92 24.85 -8.24
CA ALA A 29 55.11 25.96 -8.74
C ALA A 29 55.17 26.02 -10.27
N VAL A 30 54.03 26.30 -10.92
CA VAL A 30 53.96 26.56 -12.37
C VAL A 30 53.02 27.73 -12.65
N SER A 31 53.42 28.59 -13.59
CA SER A 31 52.84 29.91 -13.89
C SER A 31 51.75 29.90 -14.97
N ALA A 32 50.81 30.84 -14.89
CA ALA A 32 49.73 31.02 -15.87
C ALA A 32 50.11 31.92 -17.06
N GLY A 33 49.64 31.56 -18.27
CA GLY A 33 49.74 32.37 -19.50
C GLY A 33 48.39 32.92 -19.96
N ARG A 34 48.34 34.19 -20.38
CA ARG A 34 47.12 34.90 -20.86
C ARG A 34 46.90 34.74 -22.37
N ARG A 35 45.64 34.87 -22.83
CA ARG A 35 45.25 35.79 -23.95
C ARG A 35 43.72 36.00 -24.08
N ARG A 36 43.35 37.12 -24.73
CA ARG A 36 42.01 37.47 -25.26
C ARG A 36 41.92 37.02 -26.74
N ALA A 37 40.80 37.02 -27.47
CA ALA A 37 39.44 37.56 -27.27
C ALA A 37 38.40 36.56 -27.90
N ALA A 38 37.11 36.83 -28.20
CA ALA A 38 36.27 38.04 -28.20
C ALA A 38 34.80 37.69 -27.82
N GLY A 39 33.79 38.25 -28.50
CA GLY A 39 32.37 37.90 -28.34
C GLY A 39 31.53 38.12 -29.61
N ALA A 40 30.25 37.74 -29.56
CA ALA A 40 29.25 38.04 -30.59
C ALA A 40 27.86 38.26 -29.94
N THR A 41 27.18 39.33 -30.36
CA THR A 41 25.83 39.71 -29.91
C THR A 41 24.82 39.49 -31.04
N VAL A 42 23.64 38.94 -30.73
CA VAL A 42 22.46 39.01 -31.60
C VAL A 42 21.22 39.28 -30.75
N SER A 43 20.44 40.28 -31.14
CA SER A 43 19.08 40.57 -30.63
C SER A 43 18.05 39.82 -31.51
N SER A 44 16.80 39.57 -31.10
CA SER A 44 15.77 40.54 -30.75
C SER A 44 14.45 39.79 -30.46
N GLY A 45 13.44 40.48 -29.91
CA GLY A 45 12.10 39.89 -29.74
C GLY A 45 11.24 40.63 -28.71
N HIS A 46 10.60 41.73 -29.12
CA HIS A 46 9.64 42.44 -28.27
C HIS A 46 8.29 41.70 -28.19
N GLY A 47 7.66 41.74 -27.03
CA GLY A 47 6.26 41.34 -26.83
C GLY A 47 5.87 41.54 -25.37
N GLY A 48 5.28 42.69 -25.04
CA GLY A 48 4.84 43.00 -23.68
C GLY A 48 3.33 43.17 -23.59
N LEU A 49 2.77 42.90 -22.41
CA LEU A 49 1.73 43.75 -21.84
C LEU A 49 1.81 43.70 -20.30
N ARG A 50 1.25 44.72 -19.65
CA ARG A 50 1.36 44.97 -18.20
C ARG A 50 0.16 44.37 -17.45
N SER A 51 0.36 44.06 -16.18
CA SER A 51 -0.67 44.33 -15.16
C SER A 51 -0.02 44.83 -13.86
N PHE A 52 -0.70 45.77 -13.20
CA PHE A 52 -0.27 46.38 -11.94
C PHE A 52 -0.97 45.71 -10.76
N SER A 53 -0.31 45.63 -9.60
CA SER A 53 -0.98 45.60 -8.30
C SER A 53 -0.05 46.25 -7.27
N THR A 54 -0.59 47.17 -6.48
CA THR A 54 0.16 48.04 -5.56
C THR A 54 -0.01 47.64 -4.09
N LEU A 55 1.08 47.81 -3.34
CA LEU A 55 1.17 48.30 -1.94
C LEU A 55 -0.03 48.10 -0.99
N GLY A 56 0.26 47.49 0.16
CA GLY A 56 -0.44 47.66 1.43
C GLY A 56 0.48 47.21 2.57
N GLY A 57 0.66 48.03 3.61
CA GLY A 57 1.60 47.74 4.70
C GLY A 57 1.03 48.03 6.09
N GLU A 58 1.94 47.94 7.08
CA GLU A 58 1.83 48.42 8.47
C GLU A 58 1.18 47.53 9.57
N ASN A 59 2.04 47.13 10.53
CA ASN A 59 1.94 47.32 12.00
C ASN A 59 0.72 46.72 12.77
N LEU A 60 0.83 46.00 13.92
CA LEU A 60 1.51 46.36 15.18
C LEU A 60 1.68 45.19 16.20
N TRP A 61 2.84 45.15 16.88
CA TRP A 61 3.12 44.92 18.32
C TRP A 61 2.19 44.08 19.27
N ARG A 62 2.81 43.14 20.03
CA ARG A 62 3.03 43.29 21.51
C ARG A 62 3.91 42.20 22.18
N GLY A 63 4.79 42.64 23.08
CA GLY A 63 5.41 41.86 24.18
C GLY A 63 6.59 40.94 23.81
N GLY A 64 7.69 40.85 24.57
CA GLY A 64 8.09 41.59 25.78
C GLY A 64 9.38 41.01 26.41
N SER A 65 9.96 41.76 27.36
CA SER A 65 11.15 41.43 28.19
C SER A 65 12.55 41.61 27.57
N ALA A 66 13.40 42.25 28.38
CA ALA A 66 14.79 42.66 28.07
C ALA A 66 15.83 41.69 28.67
N VAL A 67 17.12 41.90 28.34
CA VAL A 67 18.21 42.19 29.30
C VAL A 67 19.48 42.63 28.52
N CYS A 68 20.39 43.32 29.21
CA CYS A 68 21.39 44.25 28.68
C CYS A 68 22.79 43.66 28.38
N GLY A 69 23.60 44.43 27.65
CA GLY A 69 25.07 44.39 27.66
C GLY A 69 25.71 44.06 26.30
N GLY A 70 26.68 44.82 25.77
CA GLY A 70 27.23 46.12 26.20
C GLY A 70 28.59 46.41 25.54
N ALA A 71 28.78 47.66 25.05
CA ALA A 71 30.02 48.25 24.52
C ALA A 71 30.71 47.56 23.29
N GLY A 72 31.27 48.28 22.31
CA GLY A 72 31.21 49.72 22.02
C GLY A 72 32.27 50.16 20.98
N LYS A 73 32.02 51.33 20.34
CA LYS A 73 32.94 52.16 19.52
C LYS A 73 33.48 51.51 18.20
N ALA A 74 33.27 52.04 16.99
CA ALA A 74 33.67 53.36 16.42
C ALA A 74 35.20 53.44 16.15
N VAL A 75 35.76 54.03 15.07
CA VAL A 75 35.19 54.85 13.96
C VAL A 75 36.24 55.06 12.83
N THR A 76 35.84 55.16 11.55
CA THR A 76 36.56 55.81 10.40
C THR A 76 38.00 55.32 10.01
N LEU A 77 38.66 55.69 8.88
CA LEU A 77 38.30 56.14 7.51
C LEU A 77 39.53 55.91 6.58
N ARG A 78 39.28 55.87 5.25
CA ARG A 78 40.18 56.24 4.12
C ARG A 78 41.72 56.23 4.30
N GLY A 79 42.39 55.57 3.33
CA GLY A 79 43.20 56.34 2.38
C GLY A 79 44.63 55.88 2.06
N LEU A 80 44.87 55.66 0.75
CA LEU A 80 46.11 55.90 0.00
C LEU A 80 47.41 55.14 0.34
N SER A 81 47.70 54.16 -0.54
CA SER A 81 48.97 54.00 -1.29
C SER A 81 50.31 54.39 -0.63
N GLY A 82 51.11 53.37 -0.32
CA GLY A 82 52.55 53.50 -0.03
C GLY A 82 53.29 52.20 -0.40
N LEU A 83 54.50 52.32 -0.96
CA LEU A 83 55.26 51.23 -1.57
C LEU A 83 56.28 50.57 -0.62
N ARG A 84 56.72 49.36 -0.99
CA ARG A 84 57.87 48.55 -0.48
C ARG A 84 57.65 47.65 0.74
N SER A 85 57.89 46.36 0.50
CA SER A 85 58.23 45.34 1.50
C SER A 85 59.65 45.59 2.04
N PRO A 86 59.99 45.11 3.24
CA PRO A 86 60.73 43.85 3.29
C PRO A 86 60.22 42.83 4.33
N HIS A 87 60.23 41.56 3.91
CA HIS A 87 60.54 40.36 4.69
C HIS A 87 59.98 40.23 6.12
N ALA A 88 58.72 39.83 6.24
CA ALA A 88 58.25 39.03 7.38
C ALA A 88 58.21 37.55 6.97
N VAL A 89 59.06 36.71 7.59
CA VAL A 89 59.05 35.25 7.36
C VAL A 89 57.94 34.64 8.20
N TYR A 90 56.79 34.35 7.59
CA TYR A 90 55.73 33.55 8.20
C TYR A 90 55.79 32.11 7.69
N THR A 91 56.16 31.19 8.56
CA THR A 91 56.07 29.74 8.30
C THR A 91 54.63 29.27 8.37
N LEU A 92 53.98 29.10 7.21
CA LEU A 92 52.66 28.47 7.12
C LEU A 92 52.80 26.95 6.99
N SER A 93 52.31 26.24 8.02
CA SER A 93 52.17 24.78 7.99
C SER A 93 50.82 24.43 7.38
N PHE A 94 50.77 23.94 6.12
CA PHE A 94 49.48 23.46 5.58
C PHE A 94 49.25 22.01 6.01
N HIS A 95 48.16 21.76 6.74
CA HIS A 95 47.67 20.40 6.90
C HIS A 95 46.93 20.01 5.61
N THR A 96 47.41 18.99 4.90
CA THR A 96 46.69 18.36 3.78
C THR A 96 45.56 17.47 4.27
N SER A 97 44.63 18.04 5.03
CA SER A 97 43.31 17.44 5.31
C SER A 97 42.31 17.84 4.23
N ALA A 98 42.66 17.55 2.96
CA ALA A 98 41.64 17.36 1.96
C ALA A 98 40.95 16.03 2.32
N ALA A 99 39.74 16.12 2.87
CA ALA A 99 38.88 14.96 3.01
C ALA A 99 38.52 14.47 1.60
N ALA A 100 39.33 13.54 1.07
CA ALA A 100 38.86 12.66 0.03
C ALA A 100 37.56 12.04 0.55
N SER A 101 36.46 12.26 -0.15
CA SER A 101 35.19 11.65 0.20
C SER A 101 35.37 10.14 0.09
N SER A 102 35.64 9.50 1.23
CA SER A 102 35.79 8.06 1.32
C SER A 102 34.41 7.46 1.08
N LYS A 103 34.11 7.18 -0.20
CA LYS A 103 32.93 6.41 -0.60
C LYS A 103 32.87 5.20 0.33
N GLN A 104 31.76 5.08 1.05
CA GLN A 104 31.61 4.13 2.15
C GLN A 104 31.94 2.72 1.67
N ASP A 105 32.63 1.93 2.51
CA ASP A 105 32.93 0.53 2.20
C ASP A 105 31.63 -0.21 1.89
N PHE A 106 31.50 -0.81 0.71
CA PHE A 106 30.25 -1.48 0.29
C PHE A 106 29.86 -2.62 1.22
N TYR A 107 30.85 -3.29 1.82
CA TYR A 107 30.64 -4.27 2.89
C TYR A 107 30.02 -3.66 4.16
N GLN A 108 30.45 -2.44 4.55
CA GLN A 108 29.88 -1.72 5.70
C GLN A 108 28.46 -1.21 5.38
N VAL A 109 28.21 -0.72 4.16
CA VAL A 109 26.89 -0.30 3.68
C VAL A 109 25.87 -1.43 3.72
N LEU A 110 26.27 -2.64 3.30
CA LEU A 110 25.43 -3.85 3.39
C LEU A 110 25.40 -4.48 4.80
N GLY A 111 26.28 -4.05 5.72
CA GLY A 111 26.37 -4.60 7.09
C GLY A 111 26.96 -6.01 7.17
N VAL A 112 27.89 -6.38 6.27
CA VAL A 112 28.50 -7.72 6.16
C VAL A 112 30.02 -7.67 6.30
N PRO A 113 30.68 -8.73 6.81
CA PRO A 113 32.15 -8.80 6.81
C PRO A 113 32.70 -8.96 5.39
N ARG A 114 33.94 -8.53 5.15
CA ARG A 114 34.62 -8.69 3.84
C ARG A 114 34.77 -10.16 3.40
N THR A 115 34.74 -11.09 4.35
CA THR A 115 34.76 -12.55 4.13
C THR A 115 33.40 -13.16 3.75
N ALA A 116 32.33 -12.36 3.68
CA ALA A 116 30.98 -12.88 3.42
C ALA A 116 30.86 -13.58 2.07
N THR A 117 30.12 -14.68 2.05
CA THR A 117 29.75 -15.39 0.81
C THR A 117 28.71 -14.60 0.01
N GLN A 118 28.65 -14.83 -1.31
CA GLN A 118 27.70 -14.16 -2.21
C GLN A 118 26.22 -14.37 -1.78
N LYS A 119 25.92 -15.50 -1.13
CA LYS A 119 24.59 -15.80 -0.54
C LYS A 119 24.28 -14.90 0.65
N GLU A 120 25.26 -14.59 1.49
CA GLU A 120 25.10 -13.71 2.65
C GLU A 120 24.98 -12.25 2.23
N ILE A 121 25.78 -11.81 1.25
CA ILE A 121 25.68 -10.48 0.61
C ILE A 121 24.26 -10.26 0.06
N LYS A 122 23.72 -11.24 -0.69
CA LYS A 122 22.35 -11.20 -1.21
C LYS A 122 21.27 -11.18 -0.11
N LYS A 123 21.47 -11.95 0.97
CA LYS A 123 20.56 -11.98 2.12
C LYS A 123 20.55 -10.63 2.88
N ALA A 124 21.71 -10.02 3.08
CA ALA A 124 21.86 -8.74 3.74
C ALA A 124 21.22 -7.60 2.91
N TYR A 125 21.49 -7.57 1.60
CA TYR A 125 20.84 -6.63 0.67
C TYR A 125 19.31 -6.74 0.76
N TYR A 126 18.73 -7.94 0.71
CA TYR A 126 17.27 -8.13 0.83
C TYR A 126 16.71 -7.58 2.16
N GLN A 127 17.41 -7.81 3.28
CA GLN A 127 16.99 -7.31 4.59
C GLN A 127 17.05 -5.79 4.70
N MET A 128 18.08 -5.15 4.14
CA MET A 128 18.22 -3.69 4.17
C MET A 128 17.31 -3.00 3.15
N ALA A 129 17.20 -3.53 1.93
CA ALA A 129 16.31 -3.02 0.89
C ALA A 129 14.84 -3.03 1.33
N LYS A 130 14.40 -4.08 2.06
CA LYS A 130 13.05 -4.10 2.66
C LYS A 130 12.86 -3.06 3.76
N LYS A 131 13.90 -2.75 4.55
CA LYS A 131 13.85 -1.74 5.61
C LYS A 131 13.84 -0.30 5.09
N TYR A 132 14.51 -0.04 3.97
CA TYR A 132 14.67 1.29 3.37
C TYR A 132 13.86 1.49 2.08
N HIS A 133 12.86 0.64 1.82
CA HIS A 133 12.04 0.73 0.62
C HIS A 133 11.22 2.04 0.59
N PRO A 134 11.18 2.79 -0.53
CA PRO A 134 10.48 4.07 -0.60
C PRO A 134 8.97 3.97 -0.30
N ASP A 135 8.31 2.86 -0.68
CA ASP A 135 6.89 2.65 -0.31
C ASP A 135 6.66 2.43 1.19
N THR A 136 7.66 2.00 1.96
CA THR A 136 7.55 1.80 3.41
C THR A 136 7.90 3.07 4.19
N ASN A 137 8.88 3.84 3.71
CA ASN A 137 9.33 5.09 4.34
C ASN A 137 9.15 6.27 3.38
N LYS A 138 7.90 6.68 3.15
CA LYS A 138 7.56 7.73 2.16
C LYS A 138 8.00 9.13 2.57
N ASP A 139 8.18 9.36 3.87
CA ASP A 139 8.41 10.68 4.46
C ASP A 139 9.89 10.95 4.79
N ASP A 140 10.77 9.95 4.68
CA ASP A 140 12.20 10.05 5.04
C ASP A 140 13.12 10.20 3.81
N PRO A 141 13.65 11.39 3.49
CA PRO A 141 14.57 11.56 2.35
C PRO A 141 15.87 10.74 2.51
N GLN A 142 16.32 10.51 3.74
CA GLN A 142 17.50 9.66 4.02
C GLN A 142 17.28 8.17 3.70
N ALA A 143 16.03 7.68 3.66
CA ALA A 143 15.77 6.30 3.28
C ALA A 143 16.09 6.07 1.80
N LYS A 144 15.75 7.04 0.94
CA LYS A 144 16.07 7.02 -0.49
C LYS A 144 17.58 7.03 -0.75
N GLU A 145 18.34 7.86 -0.03
CA GLU A 145 19.81 7.91 -0.13
C GLU A 145 20.46 6.59 0.30
N LYS A 146 20.02 6.00 1.43
CA LYS A 146 20.49 4.69 1.89
C LYS A 146 20.12 3.57 0.93
N PHE A 147 18.92 3.61 0.33
CA PHE A 147 18.50 2.64 -0.68
C PHE A 147 19.38 2.70 -1.94
N ALA A 148 19.73 3.91 -2.41
CA ALA A 148 20.65 4.09 -3.52
C ALA A 148 22.06 3.55 -3.21
N GLN A 149 22.59 3.83 -2.01
CA GLN A 149 23.89 3.30 -1.55
C GLN A 149 23.89 1.76 -1.44
N LEU A 150 22.78 1.17 -0.97
CA LEU A 150 22.60 -0.30 -0.91
C LEU A 150 22.56 -0.93 -2.30
N ALA A 151 21.96 -0.26 -3.29
CA ALA A 151 21.91 -0.73 -4.67
C ALA A 151 23.31 -0.67 -5.34
N GLU A 152 24.04 0.44 -5.19
CA GLU A 152 25.43 0.59 -5.66
C GLU A 152 26.34 -0.49 -5.04
N ALA A 153 26.25 -0.67 -3.71
CA ALA A 153 27.01 -1.69 -2.98
C ALA A 153 26.69 -3.11 -3.45
N TYR A 154 25.41 -3.42 -3.72
CA TYR A 154 25.02 -4.73 -4.22
C TYR A 154 25.48 -4.95 -5.66
N GLU A 155 25.41 -3.96 -6.56
CA GLU A 155 25.83 -4.13 -7.96
C GLU A 155 27.33 -4.48 -8.11
N VAL A 156 28.17 -3.91 -7.24
CA VAL A 156 29.62 -4.20 -7.22
C VAL A 156 29.93 -5.54 -6.51
N LEU A 157 29.20 -5.88 -5.45
CA LEU A 157 29.45 -7.08 -4.66
C LEU A 157 28.67 -8.32 -5.13
N SER A 158 27.70 -8.18 -6.04
CA SER A 158 26.93 -9.30 -6.60
C SER A 158 27.68 -10.08 -7.66
N ASP A 159 28.58 -9.45 -8.41
CA ASP A 159 29.38 -10.09 -9.45
C ASP A 159 30.78 -10.42 -8.93
N GLU A 160 31.23 -11.68 -9.01
CA GLU A 160 32.55 -12.10 -8.50
C GLU A 160 33.70 -11.32 -9.14
N VAL A 161 33.58 -10.97 -10.42
CA VAL A 161 34.58 -10.18 -11.16
C VAL A 161 34.66 -8.75 -10.64
N LYS A 162 33.52 -8.07 -10.45
CA LYS A 162 33.47 -6.70 -9.90
C LYS A 162 33.93 -6.67 -8.44
N ARG A 163 33.53 -7.68 -7.64
CA ARG A 163 33.99 -7.86 -6.27
C ARG A 163 35.50 -7.99 -6.19
N ASN A 164 36.12 -8.86 -7.00
CA ASN A 164 37.58 -9.01 -7.01
C ASN A 164 38.29 -7.71 -7.42
N GLN A 165 37.74 -6.95 -8.38
CA GLN A 165 38.26 -5.62 -8.74
C GLN A 165 38.13 -4.62 -7.59
N TYR A 166 37.01 -4.60 -6.88
CA TYR A 166 36.78 -3.77 -5.70
C TYR A 166 37.71 -4.14 -4.54
N ASP A 167 37.90 -5.43 -4.26
CA ASP A 167 38.78 -5.93 -3.22
C ASP A 167 40.27 -5.64 -3.54
N THR A 168 40.63 -5.51 -4.82
CA THR A 168 42.01 -5.21 -5.29
C THR A 168 42.30 -3.70 -5.37
N TYR A 169 41.35 -2.90 -5.86
CA TYR A 169 41.57 -1.48 -6.21
C TYR A 169 40.72 -0.48 -5.39
N GLY A 170 39.83 -0.97 -4.52
CA GLY A 170 38.92 -0.17 -3.70
C GLY A 170 37.84 0.56 -4.49
N SER A 171 37.10 1.43 -3.79
CA SER A 171 36.01 2.26 -4.34
C SER A 171 36.45 3.29 -5.39
N ALA A 172 37.76 3.45 -5.62
CA ALA A 172 38.31 4.35 -6.64
C ALA A 172 38.25 3.76 -8.07
N GLY A 173 38.30 2.43 -8.22
CA GLY A 173 38.37 1.77 -9.54
C GLY A 173 37.10 1.87 -10.39
N PHE A 174 35.96 2.24 -9.78
CA PHE A 174 34.65 2.31 -10.44
C PHE A 174 34.20 3.74 -10.79
N ASN A 175 35.07 4.73 -10.65
CA ASN A 175 34.72 6.12 -10.97
C ASN A 175 34.83 6.36 -12.49
N ALA A 176 33.69 6.54 -13.16
CA ALA A 176 33.61 6.82 -14.59
C ALA A 176 34.09 8.24 -14.94
N GLY A 177 35.40 8.46 -14.85
CA GLY A 177 36.07 9.72 -15.19
C GLY A 177 37.35 9.91 -14.38
N GLN A 178 38.44 10.25 -15.09
CA GLN A 178 39.73 10.71 -14.55
C GLN A 178 40.75 9.64 -14.09
N ALA A 179 41.17 8.77 -15.01
CA ALA A 179 42.56 8.27 -15.07
C ALA A 179 42.89 7.89 -16.52
N GLY A 180 44.04 8.33 -17.04
CA GLY A 180 44.45 8.09 -18.43
C GLY A 180 45.42 6.91 -18.58
N GLY A 181 45.25 6.13 -19.65
CA GLY A 181 46.29 5.26 -20.19
C GLY A 181 46.31 3.81 -19.68
N GLY A 182 45.61 2.92 -20.38
CA GLY A 182 45.87 1.47 -20.33
C GLY A 182 44.64 0.58 -20.14
N GLN A 183 44.56 -0.45 -20.99
CA GLN A 183 43.63 -1.60 -20.92
C GLN A 183 42.13 -1.34 -21.16
N GLN A 184 41.77 -1.48 -22.43
CA GLN A 184 40.41 -1.53 -22.96
C GLN A 184 39.73 -2.88 -22.64
N TYR A 185 38.96 -2.98 -21.55
CA TYR A 185 38.08 -4.14 -21.30
C TYR A 185 36.67 -3.77 -20.80
N TRP A 186 36.21 -2.54 -21.08
CA TRP A 186 34.87 -2.10 -20.71
C TRP A 186 34.14 -1.45 -21.90
N SER A 187 33.53 -2.29 -22.75
CA SER A 187 32.56 -1.88 -23.76
C SER A 187 31.29 -2.69 -23.63
N GLY A 188 30.49 -2.37 -22.60
CA GLY A 188 29.18 -2.94 -22.36
C GLY A 188 28.41 -2.09 -21.36
N GLN A 189 27.29 -1.51 -21.81
CA GLN A 189 26.29 -0.78 -21.00
C GLN A 189 26.82 -0.02 -19.75
N ALA A 190 27.32 1.20 -19.95
CA ALA A 190 27.24 2.24 -18.90
C ALA A 190 25.79 2.74 -18.79
N SER A 191 24.87 1.84 -18.44
CA SER A 191 23.51 2.19 -18.06
C SER A 191 23.56 2.70 -16.63
N SER A 192 23.15 3.95 -16.42
CA SER A 192 22.65 4.38 -15.11
C SER A 192 21.33 3.64 -14.85
N VAL A 193 21.42 2.38 -14.41
CA VAL A 193 20.25 1.57 -14.10
C VAL A 193 19.56 2.22 -12.90
N ASP A 194 18.30 2.62 -13.06
CA ASP A 194 17.51 3.15 -11.97
C ASP A 194 17.42 2.07 -10.87
N PRO A 195 17.73 2.34 -9.58
CA PRO A 195 17.73 1.30 -8.53
C PRO A 195 16.42 0.49 -8.46
N GLU A 196 15.31 1.09 -8.83
CA GLU A 196 13.99 0.46 -8.93
C GLU A 196 13.84 -0.44 -10.17
N GLU A 197 14.51 -0.13 -11.28
CA GLU A 197 14.60 -1.00 -12.46
C GLU A 197 15.56 -2.18 -12.22
N LEU A 198 16.68 -1.96 -11.53
CA LEU A 198 17.58 -3.04 -11.10
C LEU A 198 16.83 -4.04 -10.19
N PHE A 199 16.05 -3.51 -9.23
CA PHE A 199 15.16 -4.31 -8.40
C PHE A 199 14.11 -5.04 -9.25
N ARG A 200 13.35 -4.35 -10.10
CA ARG A 200 12.32 -5.00 -10.96
C ARG A 200 12.89 -6.06 -11.90
N LYS A 201 14.07 -5.84 -12.47
CA LYS A 201 14.74 -6.80 -13.36
C LYS A 201 15.19 -8.04 -12.58
N ILE A 202 15.91 -7.87 -11.47
CA ILE A 202 16.40 -9.01 -10.67
C ILE A 202 15.25 -9.79 -10.03
N PHE A 203 14.20 -9.11 -9.52
CA PHE A 203 13.07 -9.77 -8.86
C PHE A 203 12.04 -10.32 -9.87
N GLY A 204 11.92 -9.74 -11.06
CA GLY A 204 11.13 -10.27 -12.17
C GLY A 204 11.79 -11.48 -12.84
N GLU A 205 13.10 -11.45 -13.05
CA GLU A 205 13.87 -12.57 -13.63
C GLU A 205 13.98 -13.74 -12.63
N PHE A 206 13.97 -13.46 -11.31
CA PHE A 206 13.82 -14.48 -10.27
C PHE A 206 12.47 -15.23 -10.31
N SER A 207 11.44 -14.70 -10.96
CA SER A 207 10.20 -15.44 -11.24
C SER A 207 10.28 -16.38 -12.45
N GLY A 208 11.39 -16.38 -13.20
CA GLY A 208 11.51 -17.06 -14.50
C GLY A 208 12.57 -18.18 -14.62
N GLY A 209 13.49 -18.36 -13.66
CA GLY A 209 14.69 -19.18 -13.88
C GLY A 209 15.20 -20.01 -12.69
N ARG A 210 14.81 -21.29 -12.65
CA ARG A 210 15.49 -22.45 -12.01
C ARG A 210 16.42 -22.16 -10.82
N GLY A 211 16.01 -22.48 -9.59
CA GLY A 211 17.01 -22.54 -8.50
C GLY A 211 16.62 -22.74 -7.05
N PHE A 212 15.34 -22.95 -6.68
CA PHE A 212 14.96 -23.35 -5.33
C PHE A 212 13.72 -24.26 -5.37
N GLY A 213 13.68 -25.29 -4.51
CA GLY A 213 12.52 -26.17 -4.37
C GLY A 213 11.30 -25.43 -3.80
N ASP A 214 10.11 -25.94 -4.13
CA ASP A 214 8.80 -25.56 -3.55
C ASP A 214 8.30 -24.11 -3.66
N PHE A 215 8.84 -23.30 -4.58
CA PHE A 215 8.26 -21.98 -4.85
C PHE A 215 6.92 -22.01 -5.62
N ASN A 216 6.51 -23.15 -6.19
CA ASN A 216 5.22 -23.28 -6.89
C ASN A 216 4.01 -23.08 -5.95
N ALA A 217 4.14 -23.38 -4.65
CA ALA A 217 3.09 -23.15 -3.67
C ALA A 217 2.87 -21.67 -3.32
N ILE A 218 3.78 -20.77 -3.72
CA ILE A 218 3.72 -19.34 -3.42
C ILE A 218 3.01 -18.55 -4.54
N PHE A 219 2.99 -19.09 -5.76
CA PHE A 219 2.37 -18.44 -6.93
C PHE A 219 0.91 -18.82 -7.18
N ASP A 220 0.40 -19.93 -6.64
CA ASP A 220 -1.04 -20.22 -6.63
C ASP A 220 -1.68 -19.52 -5.41
N GLN A 221 -1.59 -18.17 -5.39
CA GLN A 221 -2.32 -17.37 -4.41
C GLN A 221 -3.81 -17.70 -4.52
N PRO A 222 -4.50 -17.98 -3.39
CA PRO A 222 -5.92 -18.28 -3.42
C PRO A 222 -6.68 -17.16 -4.11
N GLN A 223 -7.52 -17.51 -5.08
CA GLN A 223 -8.26 -16.49 -5.83
C GLN A 223 -9.35 -15.90 -4.95
N GLU A 224 -9.09 -14.69 -4.45
CA GLU A 224 -10.06 -13.89 -3.71
C GLU A 224 -11.06 -13.24 -4.67
N TYR A 225 -12.35 -13.44 -4.38
CA TYR A 225 -13.45 -12.85 -5.12
C TYR A 225 -14.35 -12.07 -4.16
N PHE A 226 -14.67 -10.83 -4.51
CA PHE A 226 -15.66 -10.04 -3.78
C PHE A 226 -17.06 -10.30 -4.35
N MET A 227 -18.01 -10.64 -3.48
CA MET A 227 -19.40 -10.81 -3.85
C MET A 227 -20.26 -9.78 -3.11
N GLU A 228 -20.77 -8.80 -3.85
CA GLU A 228 -21.73 -7.84 -3.30
C GLU A 228 -23.11 -8.50 -3.12
N LEU A 229 -23.73 -8.26 -1.98
CA LEU A 229 -25.04 -8.76 -1.60
C LEU A 229 -25.91 -7.60 -1.11
N THR A 230 -27.21 -7.63 -1.41
CA THR A 230 -28.14 -6.74 -0.70
C THR A 230 -28.36 -7.25 0.71
N PHE A 231 -28.73 -6.36 1.64
CA PHE A 231 -29.06 -6.72 3.02
C PHE A 231 -30.02 -7.92 3.11
N THR A 232 -31.11 -7.88 2.34
CA THR A 232 -32.12 -8.94 2.30
C THR A 232 -31.57 -10.26 1.76
N GLN A 233 -30.63 -10.23 0.80
CA GLN A 233 -29.96 -11.43 0.28
C GLN A 233 -29.04 -12.06 1.33
N ALA A 234 -28.21 -11.26 2.01
CA ALA A 234 -27.32 -11.74 3.07
C ALA A 234 -28.09 -12.31 4.27
N ALA A 235 -29.21 -11.67 4.64
CA ALA A 235 -30.03 -12.07 5.77
C ALA A 235 -30.90 -13.33 5.49
N LYS A 236 -31.41 -13.51 4.27
CA LYS A 236 -32.19 -14.70 3.88
C LYS A 236 -31.34 -15.89 3.40
N GLY A 237 -30.13 -15.63 2.92
CA GLY A 237 -29.35 -16.58 2.11
C GLY A 237 -29.86 -16.62 0.67
N VAL A 238 -28.96 -16.86 -0.28
CA VAL A 238 -29.29 -16.94 -1.71
C VAL A 238 -28.21 -17.72 -2.47
N ASN A 239 -28.60 -18.49 -3.49
CA ASN A 239 -27.65 -19.07 -4.43
C ASN A 239 -27.32 -18.02 -5.50
N LYS A 240 -26.13 -17.43 -5.45
CA LYS A 240 -25.70 -16.37 -6.38
C LYS A 240 -24.64 -16.88 -7.33
N GLU A 241 -24.79 -16.58 -8.61
CA GLU A 241 -23.80 -16.97 -9.61
C GLU A 241 -22.57 -16.04 -9.60
N ILE A 242 -21.39 -16.61 -9.79
CA ILE A 242 -20.15 -15.89 -10.06
C ILE A 242 -19.45 -16.50 -11.26
N SER A 243 -18.90 -15.66 -12.13
CA SER A 243 -18.16 -16.11 -13.31
C SER A 243 -16.65 -16.07 -13.05
N ILE A 244 -16.00 -17.23 -13.02
CA ILE A 244 -14.59 -17.40 -12.66
C ILE A 244 -13.81 -17.83 -13.90
N ASN A 245 -12.60 -17.29 -14.07
CA ASN A 245 -11.70 -17.70 -15.15
C ASN A 245 -10.81 -18.85 -14.67
N MET A 246 -11.13 -20.07 -15.11
CA MET A 246 -10.38 -21.28 -14.75
C MET A 246 -9.65 -21.88 -15.95
N GLU A 247 -8.58 -22.60 -15.66
CA GLU A 247 -7.88 -23.42 -16.64
C GLU A 247 -8.66 -24.72 -16.86
N ALA A 248 -9.36 -24.77 -17.98
CA ALA A 248 -10.09 -25.95 -18.43
C ALA A 248 -9.33 -26.63 -19.57
N GLY A 249 -9.65 -27.91 -19.82
CA GLY A 249 -9.22 -28.61 -21.01
C GLY A 249 -9.60 -27.80 -22.26
N CYS A 250 -8.66 -27.66 -23.19
CA CYS A 250 -8.89 -26.95 -24.43
C CYS A 250 -10.02 -27.63 -25.22
N GLN A 251 -11.16 -26.95 -25.41
CA GLN A 251 -12.33 -27.46 -26.13
C GLN A 251 -12.04 -27.87 -27.58
N ARG A 252 -10.95 -27.34 -28.19
CA ARG A 252 -10.56 -27.69 -29.56
C ARG A 252 -9.77 -29.00 -29.63
N CYS A 253 -9.01 -29.38 -28.60
CA CYS A 253 -8.13 -30.57 -28.66
C CYS A 253 -8.32 -31.56 -27.50
N ASP A 254 -9.37 -31.40 -26.69
CA ASP A 254 -9.72 -32.25 -25.55
C ASP A 254 -8.55 -32.49 -24.58
N GLY A 255 -7.74 -31.46 -24.34
CA GLY A 255 -6.55 -31.57 -23.49
C GLY A 255 -5.29 -32.11 -24.16
N LYS A 256 -5.36 -32.64 -25.39
CA LYS A 256 -4.28 -33.38 -26.06
C LYS A 256 -3.17 -32.50 -26.67
N GLY A 257 -3.36 -31.18 -26.71
CA GLY A 257 -2.37 -30.18 -27.14
C GLY A 257 -2.09 -30.08 -28.65
N HIS A 258 -2.41 -31.10 -29.46
CA HIS A 258 -2.26 -31.10 -30.91
C HIS A 258 -3.54 -30.65 -31.64
N GLU A 259 -3.43 -30.17 -32.87
CA GLU A 259 -4.60 -29.78 -33.67
C GLU A 259 -5.42 -31.02 -34.08
N PRO A 260 -6.77 -31.01 -34.01
CA PRO A 260 -7.60 -32.15 -34.40
C PRO A 260 -7.30 -32.68 -35.80
N GLY A 261 -7.24 -34.01 -35.93
CA GLY A 261 -6.87 -34.69 -37.17
C GLY A 261 -5.36 -34.81 -37.42
N THR A 262 -4.51 -34.11 -36.67
CA THR A 262 -3.05 -34.30 -36.73
C THR A 262 -2.59 -35.44 -35.83
N LYS A 263 -1.61 -36.23 -36.28
CA LYS A 263 -1.05 -37.34 -35.50
C LYS A 263 0.08 -36.83 -34.59
N VAL A 264 0.19 -37.44 -33.41
CA VAL A 264 1.30 -37.23 -32.49
C VAL A 264 2.40 -38.22 -32.84
N GLU A 265 3.61 -37.72 -33.12
CA GLU A 265 4.74 -38.55 -33.53
C GLU A 265 5.61 -38.91 -32.32
N HIS A 266 6.27 -40.07 -32.38
CA HIS A 266 7.22 -40.47 -31.34
C HIS A 266 8.53 -39.69 -31.53
N CYS A 267 9.15 -39.23 -30.45
CA CYS A 267 10.38 -38.46 -30.55
C CYS A 267 11.55 -39.36 -30.98
N HIS A 268 12.00 -39.24 -32.23
CA HIS A 268 13.10 -40.04 -32.80
C HIS A 268 14.44 -39.97 -32.02
N TYR A 269 14.62 -38.96 -31.16
CA TYR A 269 15.85 -38.78 -30.37
C TYR A 269 15.87 -39.61 -29.09
N CYS A 270 14.70 -40.00 -28.57
CA CYS A 270 14.57 -40.81 -27.36
C CYS A 270 13.67 -42.05 -27.54
N ASN A 271 13.15 -42.28 -28.75
CA ASN A 271 12.23 -43.37 -29.10
C ASN A 271 11.07 -43.53 -28.09
N GLY A 272 10.47 -42.41 -27.67
CA GLY A 272 9.39 -42.40 -26.70
C GLY A 272 9.81 -42.35 -25.23
N SER A 273 11.06 -42.65 -24.87
CA SER A 273 11.51 -42.74 -23.46
C SER A 273 11.59 -41.40 -22.71
N GLY A 274 11.50 -40.27 -23.41
CA GLY A 274 11.56 -38.93 -22.82
C GLY A 274 12.95 -38.47 -22.35
N MET A 275 13.91 -39.38 -22.21
CA MET A 275 15.28 -39.09 -21.76
C MET A 275 16.29 -39.27 -22.90
N GLU A 276 17.32 -38.43 -22.94
CA GLU A 276 18.51 -38.63 -23.77
C GLU A 276 19.68 -39.01 -22.86
N THR A 277 20.52 -39.94 -23.32
CA THR A 277 21.74 -40.33 -22.61
C THR A 277 22.92 -39.61 -23.26
N ILE A 278 23.51 -38.67 -22.54
CA ILE A 278 24.67 -37.90 -22.97
C ILE A 278 25.92 -38.59 -22.42
N ASN A 279 26.73 -39.14 -23.32
CA ASN A 279 28.05 -39.65 -22.99
C ASN A 279 29.05 -38.50 -23.16
N THR A 280 29.73 -38.09 -22.09
CA THR A 280 30.80 -37.07 -22.15
C THR A 280 32.03 -37.63 -21.45
N GLY A 281 32.93 -38.21 -22.24
CA GLY A 281 34.08 -38.97 -21.71
C GLY A 281 33.62 -40.25 -20.98
N PRO A 282 34.30 -40.64 -19.88
CA PRO A 282 33.97 -41.86 -19.13
C PRO A 282 32.67 -41.74 -18.30
N PHE A 283 31.98 -40.60 -18.33
CA PHE A 283 30.76 -40.36 -17.57
C PHE A 283 29.53 -40.36 -18.49
N VAL A 284 28.53 -41.15 -18.09
CA VAL A 284 27.24 -41.31 -18.76
C VAL A 284 26.18 -40.57 -17.94
N MET A 285 25.61 -39.49 -18.48
CA MET A 285 24.55 -38.72 -17.81
C MET A 285 23.23 -38.84 -18.56
N ARG A 286 22.17 -39.24 -17.86
CA ARG A 286 20.80 -39.16 -18.40
C ARG A 286 20.22 -37.78 -18.14
N SER A 287 19.74 -37.12 -19.19
CA SER A 287 19.03 -35.84 -19.11
C SER A 287 17.69 -35.93 -19.82
N THR A 288 16.77 -35.00 -19.55
CA THR A 288 15.53 -34.87 -20.31
C THR A 288 15.84 -34.61 -21.79
N CYS A 289 15.22 -35.36 -22.70
CA CYS A 289 15.46 -35.21 -24.14
C CYS A 289 15.15 -33.78 -24.60
N ARG A 290 16.12 -33.10 -25.22
CA ARG A 290 16.02 -31.68 -25.61
C ARG A 290 14.91 -31.41 -26.61
N ARG A 291 14.54 -32.39 -27.45
CA ARG A 291 13.54 -32.22 -28.52
C ARG A 291 12.09 -32.42 -28.05
N CYS A 292 11.82 -33.27 -27.05
CA CYS A 292 10.47 -33.49 -26.51
C CYS A 292 10.27 -32.96 -25.08
N GLY A 293 11.31 -32.45 -24.42
CA GLY A 293 11.24 -31.90 -23.07
C GLY A 293 10.77 -32.91 -22.01
N GLY A 294 11.05 -34.21 -22.20
CA GLY A 294 10.58 -35.29 -21.34
C GLY A 294 9.28 -35.97 -21.78
N LYS A 295 8.51 -35.42 -22.72
CA LYS A 295 7.17 -35.94 -23.09
C LYS A 295 7.17 -37.24 -23.91
N GLY A 296 8.32 -37.69 -24.40
CA GLY A 296 8.45 -38.87 -25.28
C GLY A 296 7.92 -38.68 -26.71
N THR A 297 6.95 -37.79 -26.90
CA THR A 297 6.30 -37.48 -28.18
C THR A 297 6.62 -36.06 -28.65
N VAL A 298 6.49 -35.83 -29.96
CA VAL A 298 6.60 -34.53 -30.61
C VAL A 298 5.27 -34.21 -31.30
N ILE A 299 4.78 -32.99 -31.09
CA ILE A 299 3.56 -32.49 -31.70
C ILE A 299 3.96 -31.64 -32.91
N SER A 300 3.80 -32.19 -34.11
CA SER A 300 4.19 -31.52 -35.36
C SER A 300 3.30 -30.30 -35.68
N THR A 301 2.05 -30.30 -35.22
CA THR A 301 1.13 -29.16 -35.32
C THR A 301 0.48 -28.87 -33.96
N PRO A 302 0.97 -27.88 -33.19
CA PRO A 302 0.34 -27.52 -31.92
C PRO A 302 -1.05 -26.93 -32.17
N CYS A 303 -2.00 -27.24 -31.29
CA CYS A 303 -3.37 -26.75 -31.43
C CYS A 303 -3.42 -25.22 -31.42
N LYS A 304 -4.14 -24.61 -32.37
CA LYS A 304 -4.16 -23.16 -32.56
C LYS A 304 -4.66 -22.36 -31.35
N SER A 305 -5.55 -22.95 -30.55
CA SER A 305 -6.20 -22.27 -29.41
C SER A 305 -5.44 -22.38 -28.08
N CYS A 306 -4.73 -23.48 -27.83
CA CYS A 306 -3.91 -23.65 -26.62
C CYS A 306 -2.40 -23.60 -26.88
N ARG A 307 -1.96 -23.46 -28.14
CA ARG A 307 -0.54 -23.41 -28.55
C ARG A 307 0.31 -24.56 -27.99
N GLY A 308 -0.25 -25.78 -27.92
CA GLY A 308 0.44 -26.97 -27.41
C GLY A 308 0.35 -27.23 -25.90
N THR A 309 -0.29 -26.36 -25.10
CA THR A 309 -0.42 -26.57 -23.64
C THR A 309 -1.50 -27.58 -23.24
N GLY A 310 -2.50 -27.81 -24.11
CA GLY A 310 -3.69 -28.61 -23.81
C GLY A 310 -4.74 -27.89 -22.95
N GLN A 311 -4.43 -26.72 -22.38
CA GLN A 311 -5.33 -25.98 -21.49
C GLN A 311 -5.61 -24.57 -22.01
N THR A 312 -6.80 -24.07 -21.70
CA THR A 312 -7.25 -22.72 -22.07
C THR A 312 -7.99 -22.10 -20.89
N LYS A 313 -7.78 -20.79 -20.66
CA LYS A 313 -8.58 -20.04 -19.68
C LYS A 313 -10.00 -19.91 -20.21
N GLN A 314 -10.96 -20.53 -19.53
CA GLN A 314 -12.38 -20.49 -19.86
C GLN A 314 -13.14 -19.85 -18.69
N ARG A 315 -14.09 -18.97 -19.03
CA ARG A 315 -15.00 -18.37 -18.05
C ARG A 315 -16.09 -19.39 -17.72
N LYS A 316 -16.09 -19.91 -16.48
CA LYS A 316 -17.10 -20.83 -15.99
C LYS A 316 -17.95 -20.14 -14.93
N THR A 317 -19.26 -20.20 -15.10
CA THR A 317 -20.22 -19.76 -14.09
C THR A 317 -20.33 -20.83 -13.00
N VAL A 318 -20.27 -20.41 -11.74
CA VAL A 318 -20.35 -21.27 -10.56
C VAL A 318 -21.41 -20.70 -9.63
N MET A 319 -22.32 -21.56 -9.15
CA MET A 319 -23.30 -21.18 -8.14
C MET A 319 -22.65 -21.21 -6.76
N VAL A 320 -22.67 -20.06 -6.08
CA VAL A 320 -22.18 -19.90 -4.72
C VAL A 320 -23.38 -19.94 -3.78
N PRO A 321 -23.50 -20.93 -2.88
CA PRO A 321 -24.51 -20.92 -1.85
C PRO A 321 -24.10 -19.92 -0.76
N VAL A 322 -24.82 -18.80 -0.66
CA VAL A 322 -24.65 -17.85 0.44
C VAL A 322 -25.55 -18.30 1.60
N PRO A 323 -24.99 -18.67 2.76
CA PRO A 323 -25.80 -19.07 3.91
C PRO A 323 -26.63 -17.88 4.44
N ALA A 324 -27.72 -18.19 5.13
CA ALA A 324 -28.54 -17.16 5.76
C ALA A 324 -27.79 -16.53 6.95
N GLY A 325 -27.82 -15.20 7.03
CA GLY A 325 -27.27 -14.43 8.14
C GLY A 325 -25.82 -13.98 8.00
N VAL A 326 -25.22 -14.15 6.82
CA VAL A 326 -23.84 -13.71 6.51
C VAL A 326 -23.57 -12.27 6.93
N GLU A 327 -22.38 -12.03 7.47
CA GLU A 327 -21.90 -10.71 7.91
C GLU A 327 -21.06 -10.01 6.83
N ASP A 328 -20.92 -8.69 6.96
CA ASP A 328 -20.09 -7.89 6.05
C ASP A 328 -18.60 -8.20 6.26
N GLY A 329 -17.87 -8.44 5.17
CA GLY A 329 -16.47 -8.89 5.21
C GLY A 329 -16.28 -10.37 5.52
N GLN A 330 -17.35 -11.15 5.77
CA GLN A 330 -17.22 -12.58 6.02
C GLN A 330 -16.70 -13.32 4.78
N THR A 331 -15.73 -14.21 4.98
CA THR A 331 -15.11 -15.01 3.92
C THR A 331 -15.58 -16.46 3.94
N VAL A 332 -15.88 -17.02 2.77
CA VAL A 332 -16.20 -18.44 2.60
C VAL A 332 -15.24 -19.06 1.58
N ARG A 333 -14.56 -20.14 2.00
CA ARG A 333 -13.72 -20.97 1.14
C ARG A 333 -14.60 -21.98 0.41
N MET A 334 -14.52 -22.02 -0.92
CA MET A 334 -15.24 -22.98 -1.75
C MET A 334 -14.30 -23.69 -2.73
N PRO A 335 -14.32 -25.03 -2.80
CA PRO A 335 -13.56 -25.76 -3.81
C PRO A 335 -14.26 -25.68 -5.17
N VAL A 336 -13.53 -25.33 -6.22
CA VAL A 336 -14.03 -25.26 -7.59
C VAL A 336 -13.10 -26.03 -8.53
N GLY A 337 -13.45 -27.29 -8.78
CA GLY A 337 -12.63 -28.19 -9.58
C GLY A 337 -11.34 -28.57 -8.86
N LYS A 338 -10.20 -28.06 -9.34
CA LYS A 338 -8.87 -28.29 -8.75
C LYS A 338 -8.31 -27.09 -7.98
N LYS A 339 -8.98 -25.94 -8.01
CA LYS A 339 -8.57 -24.73 -7.29
C LYS A 339 -9.57 -24.43 -6.19
N GLU A 340 -9.11 -23.76 -5.15
CA GLU A 340 -9.96 -23.23 -4.09
C GLU A 340 -10.07 -21.73 -4.26
N ILE A 341 -11.28 -21.20 -4.04
CA ILE A 341 -11.55 -19.77 -4.09
C ILE A 341 -12.03 -19.29 -2.73
N PHE A 342 -11.71 -18.04 -2.42
CA PHE A 342 -12.11 -17.39 -1.18
C PHE A 342 -13.05 -16.26 -1.56
N ILE A 343 -14.31 -16.37 -1.15
CA ILE A 343 -15.36 -15.41 -1.50
C ILE A 343 -15.61 -14.53 -0.28
N THR A 344 -15.24 -13.26 -0.39
CA THR A 344 -15.50 -12.24 0.63
C THR A 344 -16.82 -11.56 0.31
N PHE A 345 -17.81 -11.72 1.19
CA PHE A 345 -19.11 -11.08 1.04
C PHE A 345 -19.03 -9.61 1.45
N ARG A 346 -19.63 -8.74 0.63
CA ARG A 346 -19.83 -7.31 0.93
C ARG A 346 -21.31 -7.01 0.99
N VAL A 347 -21.84 -6.66 2.16
CA VAL A 347 -23.27 -6.48 2.38
C VAL A 347 -23.64 -5.01 2.30
N GLN A 348 -24.44 -4.66 1.30
CA GLN A 348 -24.94 -3.29 1.11
C GLN A 348 -25.89 -2.92 2.25
N LYS A 349 -25.72 -1.71 2.80
CA LYS A 349 -26.58 -1.14 3.84
C LYS A 349 -28.02 -0.97 3.33
N SER A 350 -29.00 -1.46 4.07
CA SER A 350 -30.42 -1.24 3.77
C SER A 350 -30.91 0.13 4.24
N PRO A 351 -31.87 0.76 3.54
CA PRO A 351 -32.51 1.99 3.98
C PRO A 351 -33.59 1.77 5.05
N VAL A 352 -34.15 0.55 5.16
CA VAL A 352 -35.26 0.21 6.09
C VAL A 352 -34.76 -0.46 7.37
N PHE A 353 -33.76 -1.32 7.27
CA PHE A 353 -33.23 -2.11 8.38
C PHE A 353 -31.84 -1.65 8.78
N ARG A 354 -31.57 -1.68 10.08
CA ARG A 354 -30.26 -1.53 10.71
C ARG A 354 -29.96 -2.84 11.45
N ARG A 355 -28.84 -3.50 11.19
CA ARG A 355 -28.45 -4.77 11.84
C ARG A 355 -27.59 -4.51 13.06
N ASP A 356 -27.87 -5.26 14.13
CA ASP A 356 -27.06 -5.31 15.34
C ASP A 356 -26.84 -6.79 15.71
N GLY A 357 -25.69 -7.34 15.31
CA GLY A 357 -25.42 -8.78 15.42
C GLY A 357 -26.45 -9.64 14.66
N ALA A 358 -27.22 -10.45 15.38
CA ALA A 358 -28.32 -11.25 14.84
C ALA A 358 -29.68 -10.51 14.85
N ASP A 359 -29.76 -9.41 15.59
CA ASP A 359 -30.99 -8.65 15.78
C ASP A 359 -31.09 -7.55 14.71
N ILE A 360 -32.32 -7.10 14.45
CA ILE A 360 -32.60 -6.05 13.46
C ILE A 360 -33.45 -4.95 14.06
N HIS A 361 -33.14 -3.72 13.69
CA HIS A 361 -33.90 -2.53 13.99
C HIS A 361 -34.54 -1.98 12.73
N SER A 362 -35.83 -1.66 12.79
CA SER A 362 -36.54 -0.92 11.72
C SER A 362 -37.35 0.22 12.28
N ASP A 363 -37.51 1.28 11.50
CA ASP A 363 -38.29 2.44 11.88
C ASP A 363 -39.69 2.34 11.24
N VAL A 364 -40.75 2.42 12.05
CA VAL A 364 -42.14 2.40 11.60
C VAL A 364 -42.77 3.76 11.86
N TYR A 365 -43.29 4.37 10.79
CA TYR A 365 -43.93 5.68 10.83
C TYR A 365 -45.42 5.56 11.14
N VAL A 366 -45.86 6.22 12.21
CA VAL A 366 -47.23 6.17 12.74
C VAL A 366 -47.82 7.58 12.77
N SER A 367 -49.14 7.71 12.57
CA SER A 367 -49.79 9.03 12.64
C SER A 367 -50.03 9.47 14.09
N VAL A 368 -50.16 10.78 14.32
CA VAL A 368 -50.45 11.33 15.66
C VAL A 368 -51.70 10.69 16.27
N ALA A 369 -52.77 10.53 15.49
CA ALA A 369 -54.01 9.88 15.93
C ALA A 369 -53.82 8.41 16.32
N GLN A 370 -53.00 7.64 15.57
CA GLN A 370 -52.67 6.26 15.92
C GLN A 370 -51.74 6.16 17.14
N ALA A 371 -50.92 7.17 17.40
CA ALA A 371 -50.06 7.18 18.58
C ALA A 371 -50.86 7.43 19.86
N ILE A 372 -51.83 8.36 19.81
CA ILE A 372 -52.72 8.68 20.93
C ILE A 372 -53.73 7.54 21.16
N LEU A 373 -54.53 7.20 20.16
CA LEU A 373 -55.66 6.26 20.28
C LEU A 373 -55.26 4.78 20.21
N GLY A 374 -54.02 4.49 19.80
CA GLY A 374 -53.58 3.15 19.45
C GLY A 374 -54.12 2.68 18.09
N GLY A 375 -53.94 1.39 17.79
CA GLY A 375 -54.49 0.75 16.60
C GLY A 375 -53.59 -0.35 16.03
N THR A 376 -53.51 -0.44 14.70
CA THR A 376 -52.64 -1.40 14.01
C THR A 376 -51.85 -0.74 12.89
N ALA A 377 -50.55 -1.04 12.79
CA ALA A 377 -49.71 -0.63 11.67
C ALA A 377 -49.05 -1.82 10.97
N ARG A 378 -48.76 -1.66 9.68
CA ARG A 378 -48.01 -2.65 8.89
C ARG A 378 -46.54 -2.26 8.83
N ALA A 379 -45.70 -3.13 9.37
CA ALA A 379 -44.24 -3.02 9.31
C ALA A 379 -43.68 -3.96 8.23
N GLN A 380 -42.58 -3.55 7.61
CA GLN A 380 -41.80 -4.42 6.75
C GLN A 380 -40.97 -5.34 7.66
N GLY A 381 -41.31 -6.62 7.73
CA GLY A 381 -40.44 -7.64 8.30
C GLY A 381 -39.43 -8.14 7.27
N LEU A 382 -38.43 -8.88 7.73
CA LEU A 382 -37.41 -9.42 6.84
C LEU A 382 -37.99 -10.48 5.88
N TYR A 383 -38.73 -11.45 6.41
CA TYR A 383 -39.30 -12.57 5.65
C TYR A 383 -40.71 -12.27 5.12
N GLU A 384 -41.56 -11.65 5.95
CA GLU A 384 -42.97 -11.39 5.72
C GLU A 384 -43.37 -9.98 6.18
N ALA A 385 -44.55 -9.49 5.79
CA ALA A 385 -45.10 -8.26 6.34
C ALA A 385 -45.67 -8.50 7.74
N LEU A 386 -45.31 -7.65 8.70
CA LEU A 386 -45.69 -7.80 10.11
C LEU A 386 -46.82 -6.83 10.45
N ASN A 387 -47.95 -7.33 10.94
CA ASN A 387 -49.01 -6.51 11.50
C ASN A 387 -48.72 -6.28 12.99
N LEU A 388 -48.48 -5.03 13.38
CA LEU A 388 -48.16 -4.63 14.75
C LEU A 388 -49.39 -4.01 15.40
N SER A 389 -49.72 -4.44 16.62
CA SER A 389 -50.65 -3.72 17.48
C SER A 389 -49.90 -2.58 18.17
N ILE A 390 -50.45 -1.38 18.07
CA ILE A 390 -49.93 -0.16 18.68
C ILE A 390 -50.79 0.11 19.93
N PRO A 391 -50.22 0.09 21.15
CA PRO A 391 -50.93 0.52 22.34
C PRO A 391 -51.26 2.03 22.27
N ALA A 392 -52.34 2.43 22.93
CA ALA A 392 -52.66 3.84 23.11
C ALA A 392 -51.59 4.56 23.94
N GLY A 393 -51.34 5.84 23.65
CA GLY A 393 -50.32 6.65 24.32
C GLY A 393 -48.86 6.26 23.99
N ILE A 394 -48.59 5.71 22.80
CA ILE A 394 -47.23 5.30 22.43
C ILE A 394 -46.31 6.52 22.24
N GLN A 395 -45.10 6.45 22.81
CA GLN A 395 -44.13 7.54 22.75
C GLN A 395 -43.23 7.45 21.51
N ALA A 396 -42.65 8.59 21.11
CA ALA A 396 -41.67 8.63 20.03
C ALA A 396 -40.39 7.85 20.41
N ASP A 397 -39.83 7.12 19.45
CA ASP A 397 -38.72 6.17 19.59
C ASP A 397 -38.93 5.07 20.67
N GLN A 398 -40.17 4.86 21.15
CA GLN A 398 -40.53 3.67 21.89
C GLN A 398 -40.30 2.43 21.02
N ARG A 399 -39.79 1.35 21.63
CA ARG A 399 -39.43 0.10 20.95
C ARG A 399 -40.35 -1.06 21.34
N ILE A 400 -40.82 -1.80 20.34
CA ILE A 400 -41.45 -3.12 20.55
C ILE A 400 -40.50 -4.20 20.02
N ARG A 401 -40.33 -5.28 20.79
CA ARG A 401 -39.50 -6.43 20.44
C ARG A 401 -40.38 -7.56 19.90
N LEU A 402 -40.06 -8.04 18.71
CA LEU A 402 -40.70 -9.17 18.04
C LEU A 402 -39.73 -10.35 18.07
N THR A 403 -39.99 -11.29 18.96
CA THR A 403 -39.06 -12.40 19.25
C THR A 403 -38.93 -13.36 18.07
N GLY A 404 -37.70 -13.72 17.69
CA GLY A 404 -37.43 -14.67 16.62
C GLY A 404 -37.78 -14.20 15.20
N LYS A 405 -37.97 -12.89 14.99
CA LYS A 405 -38.24 -12.27 13.67
C LYS A 405 -37.01 -11.58 13.05
N GLY A 406 -35.85 -11.70 13.69
CA GLY A 406 -34.56 -11.18 13.21
C GLY A 406 -33.84 -12.11 12.23
N ILE A 407 -32.51 -12.03 12.21
CA ILE A 407 -31.65 -12.75 11.26
C ILE A 407 -31.30 -14.15 11.82
N ALA A 408 -31.17 -15.15 10.95
CA ALA A 408 -30.67 -16.47 11.31
C ALA A 408 -29.21 -16.41 11.78
N ARG A 409 -28.85 -17.10 12.86
CA ARG A 409 -27.45 -17.17 13.31
C ARG A 409 -26.65 -18.11 12.40
N VAL A 410 -25.50 -17.65 11.89
CA VAL A 410 -24.63 -18.48 11.01
C VAL A 410 -23.96 -19.62 11.77
N SER A 411 -23.60 -19.37 13.04
CA SER A 411 -22.81 -20.28 13.89
C SER A 411 -23.63 -21.07 14.92
N GLY A 412 -24.96 -20.96 14.91
CA GLY A 412 -25.81 -21.58 15.93
C GLY A 412 -27.28 -21.67 15.50
N TYR A 413 -28.10 -22.35 16.30
CA TYR A 413 -29.52 -22.52 16.00
C TYR A 413 -30.35 -21.28 16.37
N GLY A 414 -31.42 -21.06 15.61
CA GLY A 414 -32.42 -20.03 15.87
C GLY A 414 -32.12 -18.66 15.26
N PHE A 415 -33.05 -17.74 15.51
CA PHE A 415 -33.08 -16.39 14.96
C PHE A 415 -32.78 -15.36 16.05
N GLY A 416 -32.35 -14.16 15.63
CA GLY A 416 -32.40 -12.96 16.47
C GLY A 416 -33.81 -12.37 16.58
N ASP A 417 -33.91 -11.25 17.27
CA ASP A 417 -35.15 -10.50 17.49
C ASP A 417 -35.25 -9.29 16.53
N HIS A 418 -36.48 -8.85 16.25
CA HIS A 418 -36.74 -7.63 15.48
C HIS A 418 -37.30 -6.55 16.38
N TYR A 419 -36.51 -5.50 16.60
CA TYR A 419 -36.91 -4.30 17.31
C TYR A 419 -37.50 -3.27 16.36
N VAL A 420 -38.74 -2.87 16.61
CA VAL A 420 -39.43 -1.83 15.86
C VAL A 420 -39.42 -0.55 16.68
N HIS A 421 -38.81 0.51 16.13
CA HIS A 421 -38.83 1.86 16.69
C HIS A 421 -39.98 2.66 16.08
N PHE A 422 -40.82 3.26 16.93
CA PHE A 422 -41.99 4.02 16.48
C PHE A 422 -41.67 5.50 16.29
N LYS A 423 -41.90 6.03 15.08
CA LYS A 423 -41.67 7.44 14.75
C LYS A 423 -42.97 8.11 14.37
N ILE A 424 -43.34 9.16 15.09
CA ILE A 424 -44.58 9.91 14.83
C ILE A 424 -44.38 10.80 13.61
N LYS A 425 -45.13 10.54 12.55
CA LYS A 425 -45.10 11.33 11.30
C LYS A 425 -46.19 12.39 11.34
N VAL A 426 -45.80 13.61 11.68
CA VAL A 426 -46.67 14.79 11.62
C VAL A 426 -46.91 15.19 10.15
N PRO A 427 -48.16 15.39 9.70
CA PRO A 427 -48.45 15.85 8.35
C PRO A 427 -48.07 17.33 8.18
N LYS A 428 -47.50 17.69 7.02
CA LYS A 428 -47.09 19.08 6.71
C LYS A 428 -48.25 20.00 6.35
N THR A 429 -49.35 19.44 5.88
CA THR A 429 -50.57 20.14 5.47
C THR A 429 -51.77 19.49 6.12
N LEU A 430 -52.74 20.30 6.52
CA LEU A 430 -53.97 19.90 7.19
C LEU A 430 -55.14 20.53 6.45
N THR A 431 -56.27 19.82 6.37
CA THR A 431 -57.54 20.44 5.92
C THR A 431 -58.10 21.33 7.04
N ASP A 432 -58.95 22.30 6.71
CA ASP A 432 -59.50 23.23 7.71
C ASP A 432 -60.27 22.50 8.82
N ARG A 433 -60.99 21.42 8.47
CA ARG A 433 -61.64 20.52 9.44
C ARG A 433 -60.63 19.84 10.37
N GLN A 434 -59.49 19.37 9.86
CA GLN A 434 -58.44 18.75 10.68
C GLN A 434 -57.77 19.79 11.58
N ARG A 435 -57.52 21.01 11.07
CA ARG A 435 -56.98 22.12 11.87
C ARG A 435 -57.92 22.48 13.01
N ALA A 436 -59.22 22.62 12.76
CA ALA A 436 -60.20 22.92 13.80
C ALA A 436 -60.22 21.86 14.92
N LEU A 437 -60.23 20.56 14.56
CA LEU A 437 -60.21 19.46 15.53
C LEU A 437 -58.92 19.40 16.36
N LEU A 438 -57.77 19.75 15.77
CA LEU A 438 -56.50 19.83 16.48
C LEU A 438 -56.41 21.09 17.38
N MET A 439 -57.09 22.17 17.00
CA MET A 439 -57.19 23.37 17.83
C MET A 439 -58.06 23.14 19.06
N THR A 440 -59.22 22.47 18.92
CA THR A 440 -60.04 22.07 20.08
C THR A 440 -59.29 21.09 21.00
N TYR A 441 -58.53 20.14 20.44
CA TYR A 441 -57.69 19.25 21.25
C TYR A 441 -56.62 20.03 22.04
N ALA A 442 -56.02 21.06 21.46
CA ALA A 442 -55.01 21.89 22.13
C ALA A 442 -55.59 22.84 23.20
N GLU A 443 -56.91 23.10 23.19
CA GLU A 443 -57.61 23.83 24.26
C GLU A 443 -57.84 22.94 25.49
N ASP A 444 -58.08 21.65 25.29
CA ASP A 444 -58.27 20.63 26.34
C ASP A 444 -56.95 20.06 26.90
N GLU A 445 -55.85 20.18 26.15
CA GLU A 445 -54.53 19.65 26.53
C GLU A 445 -53.92 20.43 27.72
N THR A 446 -53.64 19.74 28.82
CA THR A 446 -53.18 20.35 30.09
C THR A 446 -51.76 19.92 30.51
N GLU A 447 -51.17 18.93 29.83
CA GLU A 447 -49.87 18.33 30.20
C GLU A 447 -48.64 19.04 29.58
N VAL A 448 -48.85 19.98 28.65
CA VAL A 448 -47.77 20.62 27.87
C VAL A 448 -47.64 22.10 28.21
N GLU A 449 -46.48 22.52 28.72
CA GLU A 449 -46.17 23.92 28.96
C GLU A 449 -45.82 24.64 27.64
N GLY A 450 -46.69 25.53 27.17
CA GLY A 450 -46.45 26.32 25.95
C GLY A 450 -47.65 27.11 25.46
N THR A 451 -47.61 27.56 24.21
CA THR A 451 -48.73 28.19 23.50
C THR A 451 -48.92 27.55 22.14
N VAL A 452 -50.14 27.16 21.79
CA VAL A 452 -50.46 26.58 20.48
C VAL A 452 -51.19 27.64 19.65
N ASN A 453 -50.47 28.31 18.73
CA ASN A 453 -51.01 29.31 17.79
C ASN A 453 -51.97 30.35 18.42
N GLY A 454 -51.60 30.93 19.56
CA GLY A 454 -52.40 31.95 20.26
C GLY A 454 -53.41 31.39 21.27
N VAL A 455 -53.64 30.08 21.32
CA VAL A 455 -54.31 29.43 22.46
C VAL A 455 -53.36 29.50 23.66
N THR A 456 -53.77 30.26 24.68
CA THR A 456 -53.01 30.50 25.92
C THR A 456 -53.62 29.73 27.10
N SER A 457 -53.57 28.40 27.03
CA SER A 457 -53.94 27.49 28.13
C SER A 457 -52.80 27.36 29.15
N THR A 458 -52.38 28.48 29.75
CA THR A 458 -51.48 28.42 30.91
C THR A 458 -52.24 27.91 32.13
N ALA A 459 -51.95 26.68 32.56
CA ALA A 459 -52.45 26.12 33.82
C ALA A 459 -52.07 26.97 35.06
N THR A 460 -51.08 27.87 34.90
CA THR A 460 -50.68 28.87 35.90
C THR A 460 -50.71 30.29 35.32
N GLY A 461 -51.88 30.80 34.91
CA GLY A 461 -52.01 32.18 34.43
C GLY A 461 -53.47 32.63 34.24
N LYS A 462 -53.83 33.82 34.76
CA LYS A 462 -55.16 34.42 34.58
C LYS A 462 -55.51 34.54 33.10
N ARG A 463 -56.73 34.13 32.71
CA ARG A 463 -57.36 34.54 31.44
C ARG A 463 -57.31 36.06 31.31
N SER A 464 -56.55 36.56 30.34
CA SER A 464 -56.69 37.91 29.80
C SER A 464 -57.19 37.81 28.37
N SER A 465 -58.50 37.90 28.18
CA SER A 465 -59.09 38.16 26.87
C SER A 465 -58.64 39.54 26.38
N TRP A 466 -58.04 39.61 25.20
CA TRP A 466 -57.89 40.85 24.45
C TRP A 466 -58.81 40.80 23.23
N ASN A 467 -59.54 41.89 23.02
CA ASN A 467 -60.36 42.15 21.83
C ASN A 467 -59.48 42.57 20.64
#